data_AF-A0A6C0EGT0-F1
#
_entry.id   AF-A0A6C0EGT0-F1
#
_cell.length_a   1.000
_cell.length_b   1.000
_cell.length_c   1.000
_cell.angle_alpha   90.00
_cell.angle_beta   90.00
_cell.angle_gamma   90.00
#
_symmetry.space_group_name_H-M   'P 1'
#
loop_
_entity.id
_entity.type
_entity.pdbx_description
1 polymer ?
#
loop_
_entity_poly.entity_id
_entity_poly.type
_entity_poly.pdbx_seq_one_letter_code
_entity_poly.pdbx_strand_id
1 'polypeptide(L)'
;MQLRSGRSVDASTSSKSTHPMTMRTMRRSSRNYEEFDERRRYQAEQCAIENSIYTPEAEIIASQKKQLYASIRHRIYALEYQKKNNYSLNDRIDTCIELYTIINNNMPFIVMNNAFCEKLAKIVVDRGIHILTEIHRKDKTRAQAKKFERCRYYIGNVIDLIEHHILKLY
;
A
#
# COMPACT_ATOMS: atom_id res chain seq x y z
N MET A 1 -25.90 -46.60 -35.94
CA MET A 1 -26.73 -46.62 -34.72
C MET A 1 -27.00 -45.19 -34.30
N GLN A 2 -28.27 -44.77 -34.34
CA GLN A 2 -28.74 -43.43 -34.01
C GLN A 2 -29.87 -43.52 -32.98
N LEU A 3 -29.96 -42.46 -32.18
CA LEU A 3 -30.65 -42.26 -30.90
C LEU A 3 -32.19 -42.18 -30.99
N ARG A 4 -32.88 -42.44 -29.86
CA ARG A 4 -33.99 -41.62 -29.28
C ARG A 4 -34.57 -42.27 -28.01
N SER A 5 -34.60 -41.55 -26.88
CA SER A 5 -35.77 -40.83 -26.31
C SER A 5 -36.70 -41.77 -25.53
N GLY A 6 -37.14 -41.56 -24.29
CA GLY A 6 -37.11 -40.41 -23.38
C GLY A 6 -38.38 -40.47 -22.47
N ARG A 7 -38.22 -40.19 -21.16
CA ARG A 7 -39.24 -39.74 -20.14
C ARG A 7 -40.54 -40.56 -19.97
N SER A 8 -41.24 -40.65 -18.84
CA SER A 8 -41.17 -40.29 -17.41
C SER A 8 -42.51 -40.75 -16.79
N VAL A 9 -42.61 -40.83 -15.45
CA VAL A 9 -43.75 -40.43 -14.57
C VAL A 9 -44.01 -41.40 -13.40
N ASP A 10 -44.28 -40.76 -12.27
CA ASP A 10 -44.32 -41.13 -10.85
C ASP A 10 -45.45 -42.09 -10.40
N ALA A 11 -45.32 -42.67 -9.18
CA ALA A 11 -46.09 -42.21 -8.00
C ALA A 11 -46.14 -43.22 -6.81
N SER A 12 -45.94 -42.67 -5.59
CA SER A 12 -46.60 -43.02 -4.30
C SER A 12 -46.13 -44.30 -3.56
N THR A 13 -45.97 -44.44 -2.24
CA THR A 13 -46.49 -43.80 -0.99
C THR A 13 -45.63 -44.21 0.23
N SER A 14 -45.49 -43.37 1.28
CA SER A 14 -45.85 -43.68 2.69
C SER A 14 -45.43 -42.58 3.68
N SER A 15 -46.11 -42.53 4.83
CA SER A 15 -46.34 -41.39 5.74
C SER A 15 -45.88 -41.62 7.20
N LYS A 16 -45.84 -40.54 8.01
CA LYS A 16 -45.72 -40.39 9.50
C LYS A 16 -44.30 -40.02 9.99
N SER A 17 -44.04 -39.19 11.00
CA SER A 17 -44.83 -38.42 11.99
C SER A 17 -43.92 -37.39 12.67
N THR A 18 -44.50 -36.29 13.17
CA THR A 18 -43.86 -35.21 13.93
C THR A 18 -43.53 -35.61 15.38
N HIS A 19 -42.33 -35.29 15.88
CA HIS A 19 -42.12 -34.91 17.29
C HIS A 19 -40.90 -33.96 17.47
N PRO A 20 -40.93 -33.09 18.50
CA PRO A 20 -40.07 -31.92 18.66
C PRO A 20 -38.87 -32.20 19.58
N MET A 21 -37.75 -31.51 19.39
CA MET A 21 -36.58 -31.28 20.29
C MET A 21 -35.51 -30.63 19.39
N THR A 22 -34.71 -29.63 19.72
CA THR A 22 -34.24 -29.09 21.00
C THR A 22 -33.61 -27.74 20.71
N MET A 23 -34.02 -26.68 21.40
CA MET A 23 -33.25 -25.44 21.53
C MET A 23 -31.99 -25.73 22.35
N ARG A 24 -30.93 -26.27 21.73
CA ARG A 24 -29.60 -26.35 22.37
C ARG A 24 -28.50 -26.67 21.36
N THR A 25 -27.85 -25.64 20.81
CA THR A 25 -26.42 -25.67 20.40
C THR A 25 -25.89 -24.30 19.92
N MET A 26 -26.44 -23.17 20.38
CA MET A 26 -25.83 -21.85 20.11
C MET A 26 -24.59 -21.53 21.00
N ARG A 27 -23.83 -22.54 21.46
CA ARG A 27 -22.75 -22.33 22.44
C ARG A 27 -21.56 -23.30 22.39
N ARG A 28 -21.27 -23.91 21.23
CA ARG A 28 -20.14 -24.84 21.07
C ARG A 28 -19.37 -24.75 19.74
N SER A 29 -19.38 -23.61 19.03
CA SER A 29 -18.61 -23.45 17.78
C SER A 29 -17.44 -22.46 17.84
N SER A 30 -17.21 -21.75 18.95
CA SER A 30 -16.16 -20.71 18.99
C SER A 30 -14.75 -21.26 18.92
N ARG A 31 -14.48 -22.39 19.60
CA ARG A 31 -13.13 -22.98 19.67
C ARG A 31 -12.63 -23.55 18.33
N ASN A 32 -13.55 -24.08 17.51
CA ASN A 32 -13.21 -24.58 16.17
C ASN A 32 -12.96 -23.44 15.18
N TYR A 33 -13.58 -22.27 15.36
CA TYR A 33 -13.35 -21.13 14.48
C TYR A 33 -11.99 -20.48 14.74
N GLU A 34 -11.60 -20.32 16.00
CA GLU A 34 -10.26 -19.85 16.37
C GLU A 34 -9.18 -20.81 15.85
N GLU A 35 -9.35 -22.11 16.07
CA GLU A 35 -8.38 -23.11 15.60
C GLU A 35 -8.33 -23.21 14.06
N PHE A 36 -9.46 -23.01 13.37
CA PHE A 36 -9.52 -22.95 11.91
C PHE A 36 -8.85 -21.68 11.35
N ASP A 37 -9.04 -20.53 12.00
CA ASP A 37 -8.40 -19.28 11.63
C ASP A 37 -6.90 -19.32 11.90
N GLU A 38 -6.46 -19.90 13.01
CA GLU A 38 -5.04 -20.14 13.31
C GLU A 38 -4.39 -21.07 12.28
N ARG A 39 -5.04 -22.18 11.93
CA ARG A 39 -4.54 -23.08 10.87
C ARG A 39 -4.48 -22.38 9.51
N ARG A 40 -5.45 -21.53 9.18
CA ARG A 40 -5.46 -20.75 7.93
C ARG A 40 -4.32 -19.72 7.90
N ARG A 41 -4.07 -19.02 9.01
CA ARG A 41 -2.94 -18.09 9.15
C ARG A 41 -1.61 -18.82 9.02
N TYR A 42 -1.45 -19.93 9.72
CA TYR A 42 -0.25 -20.74 9.66
C TYR A 42 0.00 -21.28 8.25
N GLN A 43 -1.01 -21.78 7.55
CA GLN A 43 -0.88 -22.20 6.15
C GLN A 43 -0.53 -21.04 5.21
N ALA A 44 -1.11 -19.85 5.43
CA ALA A 44 -0.76 -18.67 4.65
C ALA A 44 0.70 -18.22 4.91
N GLU A 45 1.17 -18.32 6.15
CA GLU A 45 2.56 -18.05 6.54
C GLU A 45 3.52 -19.07 5.92
N GLN A 46 3.22 -20.37 5.96
CA GLN A 46 4.03 -21.41 5.32
C GLN A 46 4.07 -21.24 3.80
N CYS A 47 2.92 -21.00 3.15
CA CYS A 47 2.88 -20.68 1.72
C CYS A 47 3.68 -19.41 1.39
N ALA A 48 3.65 -18.38 2.24
CA ALA A 48 4.45 -17.18 2.02
C ALA A 48 5.95 -17.46 2.11
N ILE A 49 6.37 -18.33 3.04
CA ILE A 49 7.76 -18.77 3.19
C ILE A 49 8.19 -19.59 1.98
N GLU A 50 7.42 -20.61 1.58
CA GLU A 50 7.72 -21.46 0.42
C GLU A 50 7.77 -20.64 -0.88
N ASN A 51 6.81 -19.74 -1.10
CA ASN A 51 6.82 -18.86 -2.26
C ASN A 51 7.99 -17.86 -2.22
N SER A 52 8.49 -17.46 -1.05
CA SER A 52 9.66 -16.57 -0.95
C SER A 52 10.96 -17.24 -1.40
N ILE A 53 11.05 -18.58 -1.30
CA ILE A 53 12.24 -19.35 -1.69
C ILE A 53 12.31 -19.53 -3.21
N TYR A 54 11.16 -19.59 -3.88
CA TYR A 54 11.06 -19.84 -5.33
C TYR A 54 10.62 -18.62 -6.15
N THR A 55 10.42 -17.45 -5.53
CA THR A 55 10.04 -16.25 -6.28
C THR A 55 11.25 -15.72 -7.05
N PRO A 56 11.15 -15.58 -8.39
CA PRO A 56 12.22 -14.99 -9.19
C PRO A 56 12.56 -13.58 -8.69
N GLU A 57 13.85 -13.23 -8.67
CA GLU A 57 14.32 -11.90 -8.24
C GLU A 57 13.62 -10.76 -9.00
N ALA A 58 13.31 -10.99 -10.28
CA ALA A 58 12.58 -10.04 -11.11
C ALA A 58 11.18 -9.71 -10.56
N GLU A 59 10.47 -10.69 -10.01
CA GLU A 59 9.14 -10.50 -9.40
C GLU A 59 9.23 -9.75 -8.08
N ILE A 60 10.27 -10.03 -7.29
CA ILE A 60 10.56 -9.32 -6.03
C ILE A 60 10.82 -7.84 -6.34
N ILE A 61 11.68 -7.54 -7.32
CA ILE A 61 11.98 -6.17 -7.76
C ILE A 61 10.73 -5.48 -8.30
N ALA A 62 9.92 -6.15 -9.11
CA ALA A 62 8.68 -5.59 -9.65
C ALA A 62 7.67 -5.25 -8.54
N SER A 63 7.53 -6.15 -7.55
CA SER A 63 6.68 -5.93 -6.38
C SER A 63 7.14 -4.74 -5.55
N GLN A 64 8.44 -4.65 -5.25
CA GLN A 64 9.03 -3.52 -4.51
C GLN A 64 8.87 -2.19 -5.27
N LYS A 65 9.09 -2.18 -6.60
CA LYS A 65 8.79 -1.01 -7.45
C LYS A 65 7.34 -0.57 -7.30
N LYS A 66 6.40 -1.51 -7.38
CA LYS A 66 4.97 -1.23 -7.26
C LYS A 66 4.60 -0.65 -5.88
N GLN A 67 5.14 -1.22 -4.80
CA GLN A 67 4.91 -0.75 -3.43
C GLN A 67 5.47 0.67 -3.23
N LEU A 68 6.70 0.91 -3.69
CA LEU A 68 7.34 2.21 -3.61
C LEU A 68 6.56 3.27 -4.38
N TYR A 69 6.16 2.95 -5.62
CA TYR A 69 5.39 3.83 -6.47
C TYR A 69 4.02 4.17 -5.86
N ALA A 70 3.33 3.18 -5.30
CA ALA A 70 2.07 3.38 -4.60
C ALA A 70 2.23 4.29 -3.36
N SER A 71 3.27 4.06 -2.56
CA SER A 71 3.57 4.86 -1.36
C SER A 71 3.83 6.32 -1.69
N ILE A 72 4.65 6.58 -2.71
CA ILE A 72 4.98 7.93 -3.16
C ILE A 72 3.76 8.64 -3.72
N ARG A 73 3.01 7.98 -4.60
CA ARG A 73 1.75 8.52 -5.13
C ARG A 73 0.78 8.86 -3.99
N HIS A 74 0.60 7.96 -3.03
CA HIS A 74 -0.30 8.17 -1.90
C HIS A 74 0.07 9.44 -1.13
N ARG A 75 1.35 9.64 -0.80
CA ARG A 75 1.81 10.84 -0.09
C ARG A 75 1.69 12.11 -0.92
N ILE A 76 1.95 12.02 -2.23
CA ILE A 76 1.69 13.11 -3.19
C ILE A 76 0.22 13.51 -3.17
N TYR A 77 -0.70 12.54 -3.22
CA TYR A 77 -2.14 12.82 -3.15
C TYR A 77 -2.54 13.39 -1.79
N ALA A 78 -1.98 12.89 -0.68
CA ALA A 78 -2.23 13.42 0.66
C ALA A 78 -1.84 14.90 0.77
N LEU A 79 -0.70 15.31 0.18
CA LEU A 79 -0.30 16.72 0.15
C LEU A 79 -1.28 17.59 -0.63
N GLU A 80 -1.76 17.13 -1.79
CA GLU A 80 -2.78 17.86 -2.55
C GLU A 80 -4.09 17.97 -1.79
N TYR A 81 -4.51 16.89 -1.14
CA TYR A 81 -5.71 16.88 -0.33
C TYR A 81 -5.59 17.87 0.83
N GLN A 82 -4.48 17.86 1.56
CA GLN A 82 -4.22 18.80 2.66
C GLN A 82 -4.22 20.25 2.16
N LYS A 83 -3.61 20.51 0.99
CA LYS A 83 -3.62 21.85 0.37
C LYS A 83 -5.04 22.31 0.03
N LYS A 84 -5.85 21.45 -0.60
CA LYS A 84 -7.25 21.75 -0.97
C LYS A 84 -8.14 22.01 0.24
N ASN A 85 -7.85 21.35 1.35
CA ASN A 85 -8.61 21.49 2.60
C ASN A 85 -8.00 22.52 3.58
N ASN A 86 -7.11 23.40 3.11
CA ASN A 86 -6.53 24.49 3.90
C ASN A 86 -5.81 24.06 5.20
N TYR A 87 -5.20 22.87 5.20
CA TYR A 87 -4.36 22.44 6.32
C TYR A 87 -3.19 23.40 6.50
N SER A 88 -2.75 23.57 7.75
CA SER A 88 -1.64 24.47 8.04
C SER A 88 -0.37 24.00 7.34
N LEU A 89 0.55 24.92 7.02
CA LEU A 89 1.86 24.53 6.48
C LEU A 89 2.55 23.53 7.40
N ASN A 90 2.46 23.74 8.72
CA ASN A 90 3.09 22.86 9.70
C ASN A 90 2.61 21.41 9.61
N ASP A 91 1.32 21.18 9.33
CA ASP A 91 0.76 19.83 9.18
C ASP A 91 1.21 19.21 7.85
N ARG A 92 1.20 20.01 6.77
CA ARG A 92 1.69 19.57 5.45
C ARG A 92 3.18 19.17 5.50
N ILE A 93 3.99 19.84 6.32
CA ILE A 93 5.41 19.51 6.48
C ILE A 93 5.64 18.08 7.00
N ASP A 94 4.78 17.52 7.86
CA ASP A 94 4.95 16.13 8.30
C ASP A 94 4.83 15.17 7.12
N THR A 95 3.81 15.33 6.30
CA THR A 95 3.60 14.53 5.10
C THR A 95 4.72 14.73 4.07
N CYS A 96 5.27 15.94 3.97
CA CYS A 96 6.48 16.18 3.17
C CYS A 96 7.67 15.41 3.71
N ILE A 97 7.98 15.51 5.00
CA ILE A 97 9.11 14.78 5.60
C ILE A 97 8.97 13.28 5.33
N GLU A 98 7.79 12.70 5.52
CA GLU A 98 7.54 11.29 5.23
C GLU A 98 7.80 10.94 3.75
N LEU A 99 7.24 11.73 2.81
CA LEU A 99 7.43 11.52 1.37
C LEU A 99 8.92 11.53 1.00
N TYR A 100 9.64 12.57 1.38
CA TYR A 100 11.05 12.72 0.99
C TYR A 100 11.96 11.76 1.74
N THR A 101 11.62 11.35 2.96
CA THR A 101 12.35 10.28 3.67
C THR A 101 12.17 8.93 2.98
N ILE A 102 10.95 8.59 2.53
CA ILE A 102 10.69 7.36 1.77
C ILE A 102 11.55 7.34 0.50
N ILE A 103 11.58 8.44 -0.25
CA ILE A 103 12.37 8.51 -1.48
C ILE A 103 13.87 8.40 -1.17
N ASN A 104 14.35 9.19 -0.21
CA ASN A 104 15.75 9.21 0.18
C ASN A 104 16.27 7.82 0.59
N ASN A 105 15.51 7.11 1.43
CA ASN A 105 15.91 5.79 1.92
C ASN A 105 15.88 4.71 0.81
N ASN A 106 15.07 4.91 -0.22
CA ASN A 106 14.96 3.99 -1.35
C ASN A 106 15.78 4.44 -2.56
N MET A 107 16.58 5.51 -2.45
CA MET A 107 17.28 6.09 -3.58
C MET A 107 18.23 5.11 -4.29
N PRO A 108 19.04 4.30 -3.58
CA PRO A 108 19.88 3.27 -4.22
C PRO A 108 19.04 2.27 -5.04
N PHE A 109 17.94 1.79 -4.48
CA PHE A 109 17.02 0.88 -5.17
C PHE A 109 16.41 1.53 -6.41
N ILE A 110 15.98 2.80 -6.28
CA ILE A 110 15.37 3.55 -7.38
C ILE A 110 16.33 3.70 -8.56
N VAL A 111 17.60 4.07 -8.29
CA VAL A 111 18.63 4.26 -9.31
C VAL A 111 19.01 2.92 -9.95
N MET A 112 19.37 1.92 -9.15
CA MET A 112 19.82 0.63 -9.66
C MET A 112 18.76 -0.08 -10.51
N ASN A 113 17.49 0.08 -10.16
CA ASN A 113 16.39 -0.65 -10.81
C ASN A 113 15.56 0.22 -11.76
N ASN A 114 15.91 1.48 -11.99
CA ASN A 114 15.07 2.42 -12.76
C ASN A 114 13.61 2.45 -12.28
N ALA A 115 13.39 2.52 -10.96
CA ALA A 115 12.04 2.46 -10.38
C ALA A 115 11.26 3.77 -10.57
N PHE A 116 11.96 4.88 -10.83
CA PHE A 116 11.37 6.18 -11.12
C PHE A 116 11.36 6.43 -12.62
N CYS A 117 10.19 6.76 -13.15
CA CYS A 117 10.11 7.38 -14.47
C CYS A 117 10.39 8.89 -14.36
N GLU A 118 10.95 9.48 -15.41
CA GLU A 118 11.26 10.92 -15.47
C GLU A 118 10.04 11.80 -15.14
N LYS A 119 8.84 11.40 -15.56
CA LYS A 119 7.62 12.13 -15.26
C LYS A 119 7.34 12.22 -13.75
N LEU A 120 7.54 11.12 -13.02
CA LEU A 120 7.38 11.13 -11.57
C LEU A 120 8.50 11.95 -10.90
N ALA A 121 9.74 11.80 -11.37
CA ALA A 121 10.89 12.57 -10.90
C ALA A 121 10.63 14.08 -10.97
N LYS A 122 10.18 14.59 -12.13
CA LYS A 122 9.82 16.01 -12.31
C LYS A 122 8.73 16.46 -11.34
N ILE A 123 7.67 15.67 -11.17
CA ILE A 123 6.59 15.99 -10.22
C ILE A 123 7.11 16.09 -8.78
N VAL A 124 8.02 15.19 -8.39
CA VAL A 124 8.64 15.22 -7.05
C VAL A 124 9.47 16.48 -6.90
N VAL A 125 10.36 16.79 -7.85
CA VAL A 125 11.21 17.97 -7.82
C VAL A 125 10.37 19.26 -7.74
N ASP A 126 9.39 19.43 -8.63
CA ASP A 126 8.52 20.60 -8.68
C ASP A 126 7.79 20.83 -7.34
N ARG A 127 7.27 19.75 -6.74
CA ARG A 127 6.60 19.81 -5.42
C ARG A 127 7.59 20.18 -4.32
N GLY A 128 8.81 19.67 -4.38
CA GLY A 128 9.87 19.96 -3.42
C GLY A 128 10.21 21.43 -3.44
N ILE A 129 10.48 21.98 -4.62
CA ILE A 129 10.76 23.40 -4.83
C ILE A 129 9.61 24.28 -4.33
N HIS A 130 8.36 23.89 -4.60
CA HIS A 130 7.19 24.62 -4.10
C HIS A 130 7.15 24.67 -2.57
N ILE A 131 7.37 23.53 -1.89
CA ILE A 131 7.38 23.45 -0.43
C ILE A 131 8.56 24.24 0.16
N LEU A 132 9.76 24.14 -0.43
CA LEU A 132 10.92 24.94 -0.01
C LEU A 132 10.60 26.44 -0.08
N THR A 133 9.98 26.87 -1.18
CA THR A 133 9.56 28.27 -1.37
C THR A 133 8.53 28.70 -0.32
N GLU A 134 7.55 27.86 -0.01
CA GLU A 134 6.58 28.13 1.08
C GLU A 134 7.26 28.26 2.45
N ILE A 135 8.22 27.37 2.76
CA ILE A 135 9.00 27.41 4.00
C ILE A 135 9.82 28.71 4.11
N HIS A 136 10.38 29.18 2.99
CA HIS A 136 11.18 30.41 2.96
C HIS A 136 10.34 31.68 3.16
N ARG A 137 9.08 31.68 2.71
CA ARG A 137 8.19 32.85 2.80
C ARG A 137 7.47 32.98 4.14
N LYS A 138 7.41 31.93 4.95
CA LYS A 138 6.67 31.91 6.21
C LYS A 138 7.57 32.23 7.40
N ASP A 139 7.13 33.17 8.23
CA ASP A 139 7.68 33.36 9.57
C ASP A 139 7.44 32.10 10.40
N LYS A 140 8.50 31.67 11.11
CA LYS A 140 8.54 30.39 11.81
C LYS A 140 8.70 30.66 13.30
N THR A 141 7.93 29.98 14.12
CA THR A 141 8.25 29.93 15.55
C THR A 141 9.52 29.11 15.76
N ARG A 142 10.18 29.30 16.92
CA ARG A 142 11.39 28.51 17.28
C ARG A 142 11.16 27.00 17.20
N ALA A 143 9.97 26.54 17.59
CA ALA A 143 9.59 25.13 17.52
C ALA A 143 9.42 24.63 16.06
N GLN A 144 8.85 25.46 15.18
CA GLN A 144 8.69 25.14 13.76
C GLN A 144 10.00 25.17 12.98
N ALA A 145 10.95 26.02 13.37
CA ALA A 145 12.22 26.19 12.67
C ALA A 145 12.98 24.86 12.52
N LYS A 146 13.11 24.08 13.59
CA LYS A 146 13.80 22.77 13.56
C LYS A 146 13.11 21.78 12.61
N LYS A 147 11.79 21.75 12.63
CA LYS A 147 10.97 20.88 11.77
C LYS A 147 11.12 21.27 10.30
N PHE A 148 11.06 22.56 10.00
CA PHE A 148 11.18 23.08 8.64
C PHE A 148 12.58 22.86 8.10
N GLU A 149 13.62 23.01 8.92
CA GLU A 149 14.99 22.74 8.50
C GLU A 149 15.21 21.26 8.18
N ARG A 150 14.66 20.35 9.01
CA ARG A 150 14.65 18.91 8.70
C ARG A 150 13.96 18.63 7.37
N CYS A 151 12.83 19.28 7.09
CA CYS A 151 12.12 19.12 5.82
C CYS A 151 12.95 19.62 4.63
N ARG A 152 13.57 20.81 4.76
CA ARG A 152 14.44 21.37 3.73
C ARG A 152 15.61 20.44 3.40
N TYR A 153 16.24 19.86 4.42
CA TYR A 153 17.33 18.90 4.24
C TYR A 153 16.91 17.69 3.39
N TYR A 154 15.81 17.02 3.75
CA TYR A 154 15.36 15.85 2.98
C TYR A 154 14.92 16.21 1.56
N ILE A 155 14.24 17.36 1.38
CA ILE A 155 13.84 17.81 0.04
C ILE A 155 15.08 18.08 -0.81
N GLY A 156 16.03 18.87 -0.30
CA GLY A 156 17.25 19.23 -1.01
C GLY A 156 18.03 18.00 -1.44
N ASN A 157 18.32 17.09 -0.50
CA ASN A 157 19.07 15.87 -0.80
C ASN A 157 18.37 15.00 -1.86
N VAL A 158 17.05 14.87 -1.80
CA VAL A 158 16.30 14.09 -2.81
C VAL A 158 16.28 14.78 -4.16
N ILE A 159 16.14 16.12 -4.22
CA ILE A 159 16.20 16.86 -5.48
C ILE A 159 17.58 16.65 -6.12
N ASP A 160 18.65 16.85 -5.37
CA ASP A 160 20.02 16.68 -5.87
C ASP A 160 20.25 15.27 -6.43
N LEU A 161 19.81 14.23 -5.69
CA LEU A 161 19.93 12.83 -6.12
C LEU A 161 19.09 12.52 -7.37
N ILE A 162 17.89 13.09 -7.48
CA ILE A 162 17.02 12.91 -8.65
C ILE A 162 17.61 13.62 -9.88
N GLU A 163 18.07 14.85 -9.72
CA GLU A 163 18.63 15.66 -10.80
C GLU A 163 19.92 15.02 -11.35
N HIS A 164 20.77 14.50 -10.47
CA HIS A 164 22.02 13.84 -10.85
C HIS A 164 21.77 12.45 -11.47
N HIS A 165 21.04 11.56 -10.79
CA HIS A 165 20.97 10.16 -11.22
C HIS A 165 19.83 9.84 -12.20
N ILE A 166 18.73 10.58 -12.17
CA ILE A 166 17.53 10.24 -12.95
C ILE A 166 17.35 11.20 -14.12
N LEU A 167 17.35 12.51 -13.84
CA LEU A 167 17.15 13.54 -14.87
C LEU A 167 18.44 13.88 -15.61
N LYS A 168 19.60 13.53 -15.06
CA LYS A 168 20.95 13.74 -15.63
C LYS A 168 21.17 15.20 -16.05
N LEU A 169 20.76 16.13 -15.19
CA LEU A 169 20.91 17.56 -15.43
C LEU A 169 22.31 18.07 -15.08
N TYR A 170 23.00 17.38 -14.16
CA TYR A 170 24.34 17.70 -13.68
C TYR A 170 25.18 16.44 -13.50
#